data_AF-A0A1G3Z8T5-F1
#
_entry.id   AF-A0A1G3Z8T5-F1
#
_cell.length_a   1.000
_cell.length_b   1.000
_cell.length_c   1.000
_cell.angle_alpha   90.00
_cell.angle_beta   90.00
_cell.angle_gamma   90.00
#
_symmetry.space_group_name_H-M   'P 1'
#
loop_
_entity.id
_entity.type
_entity.pdbx_description
1 polymer ?
#
loop_
_entity_poly.entity_id
_entity_poly.type
_entity_poly.pdbx_seq_one_letter_code
_entity_poly.pdbx_strand_id
1 'polypeptide(L)'
;MRKFILLLLSNVKSRGFLLFLSTAICCHLSIANLSDLDEALNESLNADSSWSKAESFGAERYQKFRNVLRTYGIERFKEDLIKQGVFSRDGNILPAKVPFNAFARILSGDLIPNYSLTELVNYGMEEEQKRYLLAGNKPELDENWNSTEAAYLGKASMSKMHKFLIPRNPGWHTFNILTFGLKGDNYDIKTLQEDIRLLQDMKRTAIAYAQKKDPTLTEENIILCFHVYPLNSVHWLHMHILDRRYLGPTYLKLKQKNLFIDDAIAVLQSELLVHYSESH
;
A
#
# COMPACT_ATOMS: atom_id res chain seq x y z
N MET A 1 19.17 -63.57 35.54
CA MET A 1 19.69 -63.67 36.92
C MET A 1 20.48 -62.41 37.23
N ARG A 2 19.97 -61.57 38.15
CA ARG A 2 20.66 -60.63 39.09
C ARG A 2 22.02 -60.03 38.67
N LYS A 3 22.16 -58.71 38.53
CA LYS A 3 22.58 -57.69 39.56
C LYS A 3 23.85 -56.98 39.00
N PHE A 4 24.25 -55.72 39.21
CA PHE A 4 23.95 -54.67 40.19
C PHE A 4 24.39 -53.28 39.66
N ILE A 5 23.84 -52.24 40.28
CA ILE A 5 24.00 -50.77 40.14
C ILE A 5 25.41 -50.24 40.45
N LEU A 6 25.86 -49.16 39.77
CA LEU A 6 26.41 -47.93 40.43
C LEU A 6 26.59 -46.72 39.49
N LEU A 7 26.13 -45.58 40.00
CA LEU A 7 26.16 -44.21 39.45
C LEU A 7 27.58 -43.68 39.23
N LEU A 8 27.72 -42.74 38.28
CA LEU A 8 28.25 -41.40 38.56
C LEU A 8 27.87 -40.39 37.45
N LEU A 9 27.12 -39.37 37.87
CA LEU A 9 26.80 -38.16 37.12
C LEU A 9 28.05 -37.27 37.04
N SER A 10 28.41 -36.80 35.85
CA SER A 10 29.02 -35.48 35.71
C SER A 10 28.76 -34.89 34.31
N ASN A 11 27.91 -33.85 34.31
CA ASN A 11 27.88 -32.67 33.44
C ASN A 11 28.69 -32.70 32.13
N VAL A 12 28.00 -32.96 31.02
CA VAL A 12 28.26 -32.26 29.75
C VAL A 12 26.90 -31.92 29.13
N LYS A 13 26.46 -30.66 29.27
CA LYS A 13 25.31 -30.11 28.56
C LYS A 13 25.63 -30.10 27.07
N SER A 14 25.10 -31.08 26.35
CA SER A 14 25.15 -31.16 24.90
C SER A 14 24.01 -30.33 24.28
N ARG A 15 24.39 -29.53 23.29
CA ARG A 15 23.65 -29.22 22.06
C ARG A 15 22.17 -28.85 22.20
N GLY A 16 21.92 -27.55 22.37
CA GLY A 16 20.71 -26.88 21.92
C GLY A 16 21.01 -26.00 20.71
N PHE A 17 21.30 -26.62 19.56
CA PHE A 17 21.35 -25.94 18.27
C PHE A 17 19.95 -26.05 17.67
N LEU A 18 19.08 -25.08 17.98
CA LEU A 18 17.73 -25.01 17.42
C LEU A 18 17.55 -23.67 16.68
N LEU A 19 17.42 -23.80 15.36
CA LEU A 19 16.76 -22.91 14.40
C LEU A 19 16.76 -21.40 14.72
N PHE A 20 17.77 -20.69 14.21
CA PHE A 20 17.60 -19.32 13.72
C PHE A 20 17.65 -19.34 12.19
N LEU A 21 16.54 -19.74 11.57
CA LEU A 21 16.27 -19.47 10.17
C LEU A 21 14.80 -19.07 10.06
N SER A 22 14.52 -17.79 10.28
CA SER A 22 13.19 -17.22 10.10
C SER A 22 13.32 -15.84 9.47
N THR A 23 12.87 -15.78 8.21
CA THR A 23 12.24 -14.62 7.56
C THR A 23 13.02 -13.31 7.38
N ALA A 24 14.23 -13.39 6.84
CA ALA A 24 14.86 -12.26 6.12
C ALA A 24 14.68 -12.31 4.58
N ILE A 25 13.90 -13.28 4.07
CA ILE A 25 13.64 -13.45 2.64
C ILE A 25 12.16 -13.16 2.36
N CYS A 26 11.79 -11.88 2.32
CA CYS A 26 10.50 -11.47 1.74
C CYS A 26 10.63 -10.24 0.81
N CYS A 27 11.83 -9.69 0.63
CA CYS A 27 12.05 -8.54 -0.25
C CYS A 27 12.92 -8.81 -1.48
N HIS A 28 13.39 -10.04 -1.73
CA HIS A 28 14.31 -10.33 -2.86
C HIS A 28 13.93 -11.55 -3.74
N LEU A 29 12.73 -12.13 -3.59
CA LEU A 29 12.25 -13.20 -4.46
C LEU A 29 10.84 -12.89 -4.97
N SER A 30 10.74 -11.94 -5.91
CA SER A 30 9.59 -11.76 -6.81
C SER A 30 10.02 -11.02 -8.09
N ILE A 31 11.16 -11.40 -8.69
CA ILE A 31 11.63 -10.84 -9.97
C ILE A 31 11.36 -11.80 -11.14
N ALA A 32 10.91 -13.03 -10.89
CA ALA A 32 10.56 -13.96 -11.96
C ALA A 32 9.10 -13.73 -12.39
N ASN A 33 8.91 -13.07 -13.54
CA ASN A 33 7.66 -12.64 -14.17
C ASN A 33 7.16 -11.26 -13.74
N LEU A 34 7.98 -10.23 -13.95
CA LEU A 34 7.43 -8.91 -14.22
C LEU A 34 6.49 -9.04 -15.43
N SER A 35 5.28 -8.49 -15.32
CA SER A 35 4.40 -8.38 -16.48
C SER A 35 5.03 -7.45 -17.53
N ASP A 36 4.69 -7.61 -18.80
CA ASP A 36 5.09 -6.68 -19.86
C ASP A 36 4.70 -5.22 -19.50
N LEU A 37 3.64 -5.02 -18.72
CA LEU A 37 3.29 -3.70 -18.17
C LEU A 37 4.32 -3.20 -17.15
N ASP A 38 4.83 -4.05 -16.28
CA ASP A 38 5.86 -3.65 -15.31
C ASP A 38 7.12 -3.19 -16.04
N GLU A 39 7.50 -3.89 -17.10
CA GLU A 39 8.59 -3.49 -17.98
C GLU A 39 8.27 -2.14 -18.64
N ALA A 40 7.11 -1.98 -19.29
CA ALA A 40 6.71 -0.73 -19.92
C ALA A 40 6.64 0.47 -18.94
N LEU A 41 6.13 0.24 -17.73
CA LEU A 41 6.09 1.26 -16.68
C LEU A 41 7.51 1.59 -16.21
N ASN A 42 8.38 0.60 -15.99
CA ASN A 42 9.77 0.82 -15.60
C ASN A 42 10.60 1.49 -16.70
N GLU A 43 10.39 1.16 -17.97
CA GLU A 43 10.97 1.86 -19.12
C GLU A 43 10.53 3.32 -19.13
N SER A 44 9.24 3.58 -18.92
CA SER A 44 8.70 4.94 -18.79
C SER A 44 9.33 5.74 -17.64
N LEU A 45 9.77 5.05 -16.56
CA LEU A 45 10.54 5.65 -15.47
C LEU A 45 12.00 5.94 -15.84
N ASN A 46 12.65 5.03 -16.56
CA ASN A 46 14.07 5.12 -16.88
C ASN A 46 14.35 6.05 -18.07
N ALA A 47 13.43 6.14 -19.02
CA ALA A 47 13.55 6.97 -20.23
C ALA A 47 13.59 8.47 -19.92
N ASP A 48 13.10 8.87 -18.76
CA ASP A 48 13.06 10.27 -18.37
C ASP A 48 13.87 10.48 -17.08
N SER A 49 15.16 10.78 -17.30
CA SER A 49 16.15 11.02 -16.25
C SER A 49 15.76 12.13 -15.26
N SER A 50 14.79 12.99 -15.59
CA SER A 50 14.27 14.03 -14.70
C SER A 50 13.55 13.45 -13.48
N TRP A 51 12.92 12.26 -13.59
CA TRP A 51 12.18 11.64 -12.49
C TRP A 51 13.06 11.10 -11.38
N SER A 52 14.30 10.73 -11.68
CA SER A 52 15.29 10.31 -10.67
C SER A 52 15.60 11.44 -9.67
N LYS A 53 15.35 12.70 -10.07
CA LYS A 53 15.54 13.91 -9.27
C LYS A 53 14.23 14.53 -8.77
N ALA A 54 13.07 14.04 -9.22
CA ALA A 54 11.78 14.60 -8.87
C ALA A 54 11.51 14.49 -7.35
N GLU A 55 10.84 15.52 -6.81
CA GLU A 55 10.52 15.58 -5.39
C GLU A 55 9.39 14.61 -4.98
N SER A 56 8.47 14.27 -5.90
CA SER A 56 7.33 13.37 -5.68
C SER A 56 6.83 12.67 -6.96
N PHE A 57 5.91 11.71 -6.84
CA PHE A 57 5.20 11.06 -7.96
C PHE A 57 4.03 11.97 -8.42
N GLY A 58 4.33 13.16 -8.92
CA GLY A 58 3.32 14.19 -9.20
C GLY A 58 2.29 13.84 -10.29
N ALA A 59 1.34 14.76 -10.51
CA ALA A 59 0.21 14.62 -11.42
C ALA A 59 0.59 14.19 -12.85
N GLU A 60 1.62 14.80 -13.45
CA GLU A 60 2.07 14.48 -14.81
C GLU A 60 2.54 13.01 -14.93
N ARG A 61 3.33 12.54 -13.97
CA ARG A 61 3.79 11.15 -13.95
C ARG A 61 2.63 10.18 -13.77
N TYR A 62 1.66 10.53 -12.93
CA TYR A 62 0.46 9.75 -12.75
C TYR A 62 -0.37 9.65 -14.04
N GLN A 63 -0.57 10.77 -14.74
CA GLN A 63 -1.24 10.79 -16.04
C GLN A 63 -0.49 9.94 -17.07
N LYS A 64 0.85 10.03 -17.12
CA LYS A 64 1.68 9.20 -18.00
C LYS A 64 1.52 7.71 -17.71
N PHE A 65 1.53 7.32 -16.44
CA PHE A 65 1.33 5.92 -16.02
C PHE A 65 -0.05 5.40 -16.42
N ARG A 66 -1.09 6.22 -16.26
CA ARG A 66 -2.45 5.87 -16.71
C ARG A 66 -2.52 5.72 -18.23
N ASN A 67 -1.86 6.58 -19.00
CA ASN A 67 -1.75 6.43 -20.45
C ASN A 67 -1.07 5.12 -20.85
N VAL A 68 0.06 4.77 -20.20
CA VAL A 68 0.75 3.50 -20.46
C VAL A 68 -0.15 2.31 -20.16
N LEU A 69 -0.86 2.30 -19.03
CA LEU A 69 -1.81 1.24 -18.70
C LEU A 69 -2.94 1.14 -19.76
N ARG A 70 -3.48 2.27 -20.23
CA ARG A 70 -4.49 2.29 -21.28
C ARG A 70 -3.95 1.69 -22.59
N THR A 71 -2.74 2.06 -23.00
CA THR A 71 -2.10 1.50 -24.21
C THR A 71 -1.80 0.00 -24.06
N TYR A 72 -1.44 -0.44 -22.86
CA TYR A 72 -1.19 -1.86 -22.57
C TYR A 72 -2.45 -2.73 -22.67
N GLY A 73 -3.59 -2.16 -22.28
CA GLY A 73 -4.89 -2.86 -22.23
C GLY A 73 -5.27 -3.23 -20.80
N ILE A 74 -6.45 -2.79 -20.37
CA ILE A 74 -6.93 -2.93 -18.99
C ILE A 74 -7.28 -4.39 -18.68
N GLU A 75 -7.97 -5.08 -19.59
CA GLU A 75 -8.28 -6.50 -19.39
C GLU A 75 -7.03 -7.37 -19.44
N ARG A 76 -6.06 -7.04 -20.31
CA ARG A 76 -4.76 -7.71 -20.33
C ARG A 76 -4.04 -7.57 -18.98
N PHE A 77 -4.00 -6.36 -18.42
CA PHE A 77 -3.43 -6.13 -17.10
C PHE A 77 -4.15 -6.93 -16.00
N LYS A 78 -5.48 -6.97 -16.05
CA LYS A 78 -6.28 -7.76 -15.12
C LYS A 78 -5.96 -9.26 -15.21
N GLU A 79 -5.82 -9.80 -16.41
CA GLU A 79 -5.41 -11.18 -16.63
C GLU A 79 -4.02 -11.48 -16.05
N ASP A 80 -3.07 -10.56 -16.21
CA ASP A 80 -1.74 -10.72 -15.64
C ASP A 80 -1.78 -10.77 -14.10
N LEU A 81 -2.59 -9.91 -13.48
CA LEU A 81 -2.78 -9.94 -12.03
C LEU A 81 -3.49 -11.22 -11.55
N ILE A 82 -4.40 -11.79 -12.35
CA ILE A 82 -4.99 -13.11 -12.06
C ILE A 82 -3.93 -14.22 -12.15
N LYS A 83 -3.09 -14.22 -13.20
CA LYS A 83 -1.99 -15.19 -13.37
C LYS A 83 -0.98 -15.10 -12.22
N GLN A 84 -0.73 -13.89 -11.73
CA GLN A 84 0.14 -13.63 -10.57
C GLN A 84 -0.51 -14.02 -9.21
N GLY A 85 -1.79 -14.40 -9.20
CA GLY A 85 -2.49 -14.78 -7.96
C GLY A 85 -2.89 -13.58 -7.08
N VAL A 86 -2.94 -12.38 -7.65
CA VAL A 86 -3.45 -11.18 -6.97
C VAL A 86 -4.98 -11.17 -6.95
N PHE A 87 -5.60 -11.58 -8.05
CA PHE A 87 -7.06 -11.66 -8.21
C PHE A 87 -7.56 -13.08 -8.45
N SER A 88 -8.77 -13.38 -7.97
CA SER A 88 -9.54 -14.53 -8.43
C SER A 88 -10.12 -14.26 -9.82
N ARG A 89 -10.57 -15.33 -10.51
CA ARG A 89 -11.30 -15.19 -11.79
C ARG A 89 -12.59 -14.39 -11.65
N ASP A 90 -13.19 -14.39 -10.48
CA ASP A 90 -14.41 -13.63 -10.17
C ASP A 90 -14.12 -12.15 -9.85
N GLY A 91 -12.86 -11.72 -9.93
CA GLY A 91 -12.46 -10.32 -9.75
C GLY A 91 -12.25 -9.90 -8.29
N ASN A 92 -12.15 -10.85 -7.35
CA ASN A 92 -11.88 -10.58 -5.94
C ASN A 92 -10.37 -10.56 -5.67
N ILE A 93 -9.89 -9.61 -4.86
CA ILE A 93 -8.49 -9.62 -4.42
C ILE A 93 -8.28 -10.82 -3.48
N LEU A 94 -7.22 -11.59 -3.73
CA LEU A 94 -6.93 -12.80 -2.97
C LEU A 94 -6.10 -12.48 -1.70
N PRO A 95 -6.38 -13.14 -0.56
CA PRO A 95 -5.54 -13.11 0.64
C PRO A 95 -4.28 -13.97 0.47
N ALA A 96 -3.60 -13.82 -0.67
CA ALA A 96 -2.48 -14.65 -1.06
C ALA A 96 -1.26 -14.47 -0.14
N LYS A 97 -0.51 -15.56 0.04
CA LYS A 97 0.82 -15.52 0.69
C LYS A 97 1.91 -15.06 -0.27
N VAL A 98 1.70 -15.24 -1.58
CA VAL A 98 2.60 -14.84 -2.67
C VAL A 98 1.74 -14.39 -3.86
N PRO A 99 1.84 -13.13 -4.31
CA PRO A 99 2.47 -12.03 -3.60
C PRO A 99 1.79 -11.79 -2.25
N PHE A 100 2.55 -11.43 -1.23
CA PHE A 100 2.02 -11.26 0.13
C PHE A 100 1.11 -10.03 0.21
N ASN A 101 -0.18 -10.25 0.51
CA ASN A 101 -1.15 -9.17 0.68
C ASN A 101 -1.63 -9.06 2.13
N ALA A 102 -0.96 -8.22 2.92
CA ALA A 102 -1.28 -8.06 4.34
C ALA A 102 -2.73 -7.63 4.57
N PHE A 103 -3.22 -6.65 3.80
CA PHE A 103 -4.53 -6.05 4.02
C PHE A 103 -5.67 -6.98 3.62
N ALA A 104 -5.54 -7.71 2.51
CA ALA A 104 -6.50 -8.75 2.14
C ALA A 104 -6.63 -9.80 3.25
N ARG A 105 -5.51 -10.24 3.81
CA ARG A 105 -5.48 -11.23 4.90
C ARG A 105 -6.04 -10.70 6.21
N ILE A 106 -5.83 -9.42 6.53
CA ILE A 106 -6.43 -8.81 7.72
C ILE A 106 -7.94 -8.73 7.57
N LEU A 107 -8.44 -8.34 6.39
CA LEU A 107 -9.86 -8.18 6.14
C LEU A 107 -10.59 -9.51 5.96
N SER A 108 -9.91 -10.58 5.53
CA SER A 108 -10.45 -11.95 5.53
C SER A 108 -10.39 -12.64 6.90
N GLY A 109 -9.63 -12.09 7.85
CA GLY A 109 -9.38 -12.71 9.16
C GLY A 109 -8.22 -13.72 9.19
N ASP A 110 -7.51 -13.92 8.07
CA ASP A 110 -6.33 -14.79 7.95
C ASP A 110 -5.06 -14.24 8.60
N LEU A 111 -5.08 -12.97 9.00
CA LEU A 111 -3.98 -12.29 9.70
C LEU A 111 -4.54 -11.37 10.77
N ILE A 112 -4.19 -11.63 12.03
CA ILE A 112 -4.53 -10.76 13.16
C ILE A 112 -3.39 -9.74 13.32
N PRO A 113 -3.64 -8.42 13.13
CA PRO A 113 -2.60 -7.42 13.31
C PRO A 113 -2.34 -7.13 14.79
N ASN A 114 -1.22 -6.46 15.06
CA ASN A 114 -0.81 -5.99 16.38
C ASN A 114 -1.26 -4.55 16.67
N TYR A 115 -2.26 -4.07 15.95
CA TYR A 115 -2.92 -2.78 16.17
C TYR A 115 -4.43 -2.97 16.26
N SER A 116 -5.13 -1.99 16.82
CA SER A 116 -6.58 -2.04 16.95
C SER A 116 -7.26 -2.01 15.58
N LEU A 117 -8.11 -3.00 15.31
CA LEU A 117 -8.97 -3.00 14.12
C LEU A 117 -10.15 -2.03 14.23
N THR A 118 -10.34 -1.39 15.39
CA THR A 118 -11.44 -0.45 15.69
C THR A 118 -10.91 0.94 16.08
N GLU A 119 -9.69 1.30 15.66
CA GLU A 119 -9.06 2.57 16.08
C GLU A 119 -9.91 3.81 15.77
N LEU A 120 -10.69 3.83 14.67
CA LEU A 120 -11.56 4.97 14.35
C LEU A 120 -12.68 5.15 15.39
N VAL A 121 -13.20 4.06 15.97
CA VAL A 121 -14.23 4.12 17.03
C VAL A 121 -13.73 4.85 18.27
N ASN A 122 -12.44 4.69 18.60
CA ASN A 122 -11.84 5.39 19.74
C ASN A 122 -11.86 6.92 19.59
N TYR A 123 -12.11 7.42 18.37
CA TYR A 123 -12.21 8.85 18.05
C TYR A 123 -13.65 9.27 17.65
N GLY A 124 -14.65 8.43 17.91
CA GLY A 124 -16.06 8.68 17.57
C GLY A 124 -16.30 8.77 16.06
N MET A 125 -15.72 7.83 15.31
CA MET A 125 -15.83 7.70 13.85
C MET A 125 -16.37 6.32 13.46
N GLU A 126 -17.49 5.92 14.07
CA GLU A 126 -18.12 4.61 13.92
C GLU A 126 -18.63 4.35 12.50
N GLU A 127 -19.16 5.37 11.82
CA GLU A 127 -19.67 5.23 10.45
C GLU A 127 -18.52 5.10 9.44
N GLU A 128 -17.42 5.81 9.64
CA GLU A 128 -16.20 5.65 8.86
C GLU A 128 -15.58 4.29 9.09
N GLN A 129 -15.58 3.78 10.32
CA GLN A 129 -15.08 2.44 10.66
C GLN A 129 -15.79 1.30 9.90
N LYS A 130 -17.07 1.47 9.52
CA LYS A 130 -17.80 0.49 8.70
C LYS A 130 -17.30 0.44 7.26
N ARG A 131 -16.72 1.53 6.77
CA ARG A 131 -16.28 1.70 5.37
C ARG A 131 -14.79 1.52 5.22
N TYR A 132 -14.05 1.90 6.25
CA TYR A 132 -12.59 1.93 6.26
C TYR A 132 -12.01 1.11 7.40
N LEU A 133 -10.84 0.56 7.15
CA LEU A 133 -9.92 0.06 8.15
C LEU A 133 -8.78 1.07 8.27
N LEU A 134 -8.48 1.47 9.50
CA LEU A 134 -7.24 2.18 9.80
C LEU A 134 -6.18 1.18 10.26
N ALA A 135 -5.11 1.06 9.50
CA ALA A 135 -3.99 0.18 9.81
C ALA A 135 -2.74 0.97 10.23
N GLY A 136 -1.84 0.30 10.95
CA GLY A 136 -0.51 0.79 11.29
C GLY A 136 0.57 -0.16 10.80
N ASN A 137 1.83 0.27 10.91
CA ASN A 137 2.96 -0.63 10.76
C ASN A 137 3.11 -1.53 12.00
N LYS A 138 4.07 -2.43 11.97
CA LYS A 138 4.51 -3.13 13.20
C LYS A 138 5.08 -2.09 14.18
N PRO A 139 4.89 -2.23 15.51
CA PRO A 139 5.41 -1.33 16.52
C PRO A 139 6.91 -1.05 16.37
N GLU A 140 7.73 -2.06 16.07
CA GLU A 140 9.16 -1.88 15.82
C GLU A 140 9.46 -0.88 14.68
N LEU A 141 8.66 -0.91 13.61
CA LEU A 141 8.82 -0.01 12.46
C LEU A 141 8.30 1.41 12.79
N ASP A 142 7.27 1.52 13.64
CA ASP A 142 6.78 2.79 14.16
C ASP A 142 7.78 3.42 15.14
N GLU A 143 8.38 2.64 16.03
CA GLU A 143 9.40 3.10 17.00
C GLU A 143 10.67 3.61 16.30
N ASN A 144 11.04 2.99 15.18
CA ASN A 144 12.23 3.33 14.39
C ASN A 144 11.94 4.29 13.21
N TRP A 145 10.83 5.04 13.24
CA TRP A 145 10.44 5.95 12.15
C TRP A 145 11.53 6.95 11.75
N ASN A 146 12.35 7.40 12.70
CA ASN A 146 13.44 8.36 12.49
C ASN A 146 14.82 7.71 12.28
N SER A 147 14.90 6.37 12.20
CA SER A 147 16.16 5.66 12.04
C SER A 147 16.76 5.83 10.65
N THR A 148 18.07 6.09 10.59
CA THR A 148 18.86 6.14 9.35
C THR A 148 19.56 4.82 9.04
N GLU A 149 19.40 3.80 9.91
CA GLU A 149 20.08 2.52 9.72
C GLU A 149 19.52 1.75 8.51
N ALA A 150 20.41 1.07 7.78
CA ALA A 150 20.04 0.34 6.57
C ALA A 150 18.96 -0.73 6.80
N ALA A 151 18.87 -1.30 8.01
CA ALA A 151 17.85 -2.28 8.37
C ALA A 151 16.42 -1.71 8.28
N TYR A 152 16.26 -0.43 8.65
CA TYR A 152 14.99 0.29 8.76
C TYR A 152 14.70 1.19 7.55
N LEU A 153 15.72 1.69 6.89
CA LEU A 153 15.59 2.68 5.82
C LEU A 153 14.81 2.11 4.61
N GLY A 154 13.59 2.62 4.38
CA GLY A 154 12.68 2.12 3.34
C GLY A 154 11.65 1.11 3.85
N LYS A 155 11.68 0.76 5.14
CA LYS A 155 10.76 -0.18 5.79
C LYS A 155 10.06 0.42 7.01
N ALA A 156 10.77 1.22 7.79
CA ALA A 156 10.21 1.92 8.95
C ALA A 156 9.14 2.93 8.53
N SER A 157 8.35 3.38 9.51
CA SER A 157 7.32 4.38 9.29
C SER A 157 7.91 5.67 8.69
N MET A 158 7.18 6.27 7.75
CA MET A 158 7.59 7.46 7.01
C MET A 158 7.52 8.74 7.85
N SER A 159 6.78 8.72 8.97
CA SER A 159 6.70 9.83 9.92
C SER A 159 6.33 9.29 11.30
N LYS A 160 6.42 10.15 12.33
CA LYS A 160 5.99 9.81 13.69
C LYS A 160 4.54 9.34 13.77
N MET A 161 3.65 9.90 12.94
CA MET A 161 2.29 9.40 12.76
C MET A 161 2.17 8.83 11.35
N HIS A 162 2.41 7.53 11.17
CA HIS A 162 2.20 6.87 9.88
C HIS A 162 1.06 5.86 10.01
N LYS A 163 -0.07 6.17 9.37
CA LYS A 163 -1.23 5.27 9.29
C LYS A 163 -1.61 4.99 7.84
N PHE A 164 -2.38 3.93 7.65
CA PHE A 164 -2.95 3.56 6.36
C PHE A 164 -4.47 3.57 6.47
N LEU A 165 -5.14 4.38 5.65
CA LEU A 165 -6.60 4.31 5.49
C LEU A 165 -6.92 3.39 4.32
N ILE A 166 -7.69 2.35 4.59
CA ILE A 166 -7.92 1.24 3.67
C ILE A 166 -9.43 1.05 3.49
N PRO A 167 -9.99 1.05 2.27
CA PRO A 167 -11.38 0.66 2.06
C PRO A 167 -11.57 -0.82 2.35
N ARG A 168 -12.67 -1.19 3.02
CA ARG A 168 -12.94 -2.58 3.41
C ARG A 168 -13.36 -3.48 2.26
N ASN A 169 -14.02 -2.92 1.25
CA ASN A 169 -14.61 -3.67 0.14
C ASN A 169 -13.99 -3.25 -1.19
N PRO A 170 -12.73 -3.62 -1.49
CA PRO A 170 -12.19 -3.28 -2.79
C PRO A 170 -12.73 -4.24 -3.86
N GLY A 171 -13.01 -3.69 -5.03
CA GLY A 171 -13.08 -4.42 -6.28
C GLY A 171 -11.86 -4.13 -7.16
N TRP A 172 -11.94 -4.58 -8.40
CA TRP A 172 -10.98 -4.31 -9.46
C TRP A 172 -10.56 -2.83 -9.54
N HIS A 173 -11.53 -1.91 -9.65
CA HIS A 173 -11.24 -0.49 -9.85
C HIS A 173 -10.51 0.16 -8.66
N THR A 174 -10.69 -0.40 -7.45
CA THR A 174 -10.00 0.00 -6.21
C THR A 174 -8.79 -0.87 -5.86
N PHE A 175 -8.24 -1.61 -6.83
CA PHE A 175 -7.01 -2.38 -6.65
C PHE A 175 -5.84 -1.50 -6.21
N ASN A 176 -5.61 -0.44 -6.98
CA ASN A 176 -4.57 0.55 -6.79
C ASN A 176 -5.08 1.88 -7.36
N ILE A 177 -4.53 3.00 -6.93
CA ILE A 177 -4.91 4.32 -7.46
C ILE A 177 -4.75 4.42 -8.99
N LEU A 178 -3.85 3.61 -9.59
CA LEU A 178 -3.66 3.55 -11.03
C LEU A 178 -4.92 3.11 -11.80
N THR A 179 -5.77 2.27 -11.22
CA THR A 179 -6.94 1.67 -11.90
C THR A 179 -8.23 2.46 -11.74
N PHE A 180 -8.20 3.59 -11.04
CA PHE A 180 -9.39 4.40 -10.78
C PHE A 180 -10.04 4.87 -12.09
N GLY A 181 -11.37 4.76 -12.19
CA GLY A 181 -12.17 5.12 -13.35
C GLY A 181 -12.05 4.19 -14.56
N LEU A 182 -11.32 3.07 -14.43
CA LEU A 182 -11.09 2.12 -15.50
C LEU A 182 -11.96 0.86 -15.31
N LYS A 183 -12.75 0.49 -16.32
CA LYS A 183 -13.62 -0.69 -16.29
C LYS A 183 -13.81 -1.28 -17.69
N GLY A 184 -13.37 -2.52 -17.90
CA GLY A 184 -13.24 -3.05 -19.26
C GLY A 184 -12.13 -2.32 -20.02
N ASP A 185 -12.16 -2.37 -21.34
CA ASP A 185 -11.20 -1.68 -22.20
C ASP A 185 -11.47 -0.17 -22.37
N ASN A 186 -12.54 0.36 -21.76
CA ASN A 186 -12.97 1.75 -21.90
C ASN A 186 -13.14 2.45 -20.54
N TYR A 187 -13.31 3.77 -20.59
CA TYR A 187 -13.75 4.54 -19.43
C TYR A 187 -15.22 4.27 -19.13
N ASP A 188 -15.51 3.97 -17.86
CA ASP A 188 -16.87 4.06 -17.33
C ASP A 188 -16.95 5.38 -16.56
N ILE A 189 -17.58 6.40 -17.18
CA ILE A 189 -17.77 7.73 -16.58
C ILE A 189 -18.40 7.62 -15.20
N LYS A 190 -19.34 6.68 -15.01
CA LYS A 190 -19.99 6.47 -13.72
C LYS A 190 -18.97 5.97 -12.69
N THR A 191 -18.15 4.99 -13.05
CA THR A 191 -17.06 4.50 -12.18
C THR A 191 -16.05 5.60 -11.87
N LEU A 192 -15.66 6.42 -12.85
CA LEU A 192 -14.74 7.54 -12.62
C LEU A 192 -15.31 8.55 -11.62
N GLN A 193 -16.60 8.88 -11.71
CA GLN A 193 -17.27 9.75 -10.74
C GLN A 193 -17.33 9.13 -9.34
N GLU A 194 -17.66 7.83 -9.24
CA GLU A 194 -17.71 7.09 -7.97
C GLU A 194 -16.33 7.03 -7.31
N ASP A 195 -15.28 6.79 -8.10
CA ASP A 195 -13.90 6.73 -7.65
C ASP A 195 -13.36 8.09 -7.18
N ILE A 196 -13.69 9.18 -7.88
CA ILE A 196 -13.39 10.55 -7.41
C ILE A 196 -14.07 10.82 -6.06
N ARG A 197 -15.35 10.45 -5.92
CA ARG A 197 -16.08 10.60 -4.64
C ARG A 197 -15.45 9.78 -3.52
N LEU A 198 -14.99 8.57 -3.82
CA LEU A 198 -14.26 7.73 -2.88
C LEU A 198 -12.97 8.42 -2.41
N LEU A 199 -12.15 8.97 -3.30
CA LEU A 199 -10.94 9.70 -2.90
C LEU A 199 -11.26 10.92 -2.03
N GLN A 200 -12.26 11.71 -2.41
CA GLN A 200 -12.68 12.86 -1.61
C GLN A 200 -13.15 12.44 -0.22
N ASP A 201 -13.85 11.31 -0.11
CA ASP A 201 -14.30 10.77 1.16
C ASP A 201 -13.16 10.21 2.01
N MET A 202 -12.21 9.51 1.40
CA MET A 202 -10.98 9.07 2.05
C MET A 202 -10.18 10.27 2.57
N LYS A 203 -10.02 11.34 1.77
CA LYS A 203 -9.35 12.59 2.16
C LYS A 203 -9.97 13.17 3.43
N ARG A 204 -11.29 13.40 3.42
CA ARG A 204 -12.04 13.94 4.57
C ARG A 204 -11.87 13.06 5.81
N THR A 205 -12.03 11.74 5.64
CA THR A 205 -11.91 10.76 6.74
C THR A 205 -10.52 10.81 7.37
N ALA A 206 -9.46 10.85 6.56
CA ALA A 206 -8.09 10.86 7.06
C ALA A 206 -7.73 12.17 7.78
N ILE A 207 -8.17 13.32 7.26
CA ILE A 207 -7.99 14.62 7.92
C ILE A 207 -8.69 14.62 9.28
N ALA A 208 -9.97 14.21 9.30
CA ALA A 208 -10.75 14.15 10.53
C ALA A 208 -10.10 13.23 11.58
N TYR A 209 -9.64 12.04 11.17
CA TYR A 209 -8.91 11.14 12.06
C TYR A 209 -7.63 11.78 12.61
N ALA A 210 -6.79 12.35 11.75
CA ALA A 210 -5.53 12.94 12.15
C ALA A 210 -5.73 14.09 13.16
N GLN A 211 -6.70 14.96 12.91
CA GLN A 211 -7.05 16.08 13.80
C GLN A 211 -7.68 15.62 15.12
N LYS A 212 -8.51 14.57 15.11
CA LYS A 212 -9.03 13.97 16.35
C LYS A 212 -7.93 13.30 17.19
N LYS A 213 -6.95 12.68 16.53
CA LYS A 213 -5.79 12.06 17.19
C LYS A 213 -4.83 13.09 17.78
N ASP A 214 -4.55 14.14 17.04
CA ASP A 214 -3.72 15.27 17.45
C ASP A 214 -4.40 16.59 17.03
N PRO A 215 -5.11 17.27 17.95
CA PRO A 215 -5.80 18.54 17.66
C PRO A 215 -4.89 19.68 17.21
N THR A 216 -3.57 19.53 17.32
CA THR A 216 -2.60 20.53 16.83
C THR A 216 -2.27 20.37 15.34
N LEU A 217 -2.71 19.28 14.70
CA LEU A 217 -2.55 19.09 13.26
C LEU A 217 -3.54 19.96 12.49
N THR A 218 -3.02 20.68 11.50
CA THR A 218 -3.82 21.36 10.47
C THR A 218 -3.77 20.55 9.18
N GLU A 219 -4.64 20.84 8.21
CA GLU A 219 -4.65 20.13 6.92
C GLU A 219 -3.29 20.25 6.19
N GLU A 220 -2.63 21.39 6.30
CA GLU A 220 -1.31 21.65 5.70
C GLU A 220 -0.18 20.81 6.32
N ASN A 221 -0.39 20.32 7.55
CA ASN A 221 0.55 19.46 8.26
C ASN A 221 0.25 17.96 8.08
N ILE A 222 -0.80 17.62 7.34
CA ILE A 222 -1.18 16.23 7.07
C ILE A 222 -0.82 15.91 5.62
N ILE A 223 0.04 14.92 5.42
CA ILE A 223 0.34 14.40 4.08
C ILE A 223 -0.55 13.19 3.83
N LEU A 224 -1.27 13.25 2.72
CA LEU A 224 -2.11 12.18 2.21
C LEU A 224 -1.58 11.75 0.84
N CYS A 225 -1.09 10.51 0.75
CA CYS A 225 -0.52 10.01 -0.50
C CYS A 225 -0.76 8.52 -0.72
N PHE A 226 -0.59 8.09 -1.97
CA PHE A 226 -0.64 6.70 -2.40
C PHE A 226 0.70 6.30 -3.00
N HIS A 227 1.04 5.02 -2.91
CA HIS A 227 2.04 4.42 -3.80
C HIS A 227 1.33 3.86 -5.04
N VAL A 228 1.75 4.33 -6.23
CA VAL A 228 1.19 3.91 -7.52
C VAL A 228 1.83 2.61 -7.98
N TYR A 229 1.07 1.71 -8.58
CA TYR A 229 1.62 0.50 -9.22
C TYR A 229 2.63 0.85 -10.34
N PRO A 230 3.77 0.14 -10.46
CA PRO A 230 4.20 -1.04 -9.69
C PRO A 230 5.05 -0.69 -8.46
N LEU A 231 5.08 0.57 -8.03
CA LEU A 231 5.95 1.04 -6.95
C LEU A 231 5.42 0.73 -5.54
N ASN A 232 4.16 0.29 -5.43
CA ASN A 232 3.52 -0.10 -4.18
C ASN A 232 4.06 -1.43 -3.65
N SER A 233 4.08 -1.58 -2.32
CA SER A 233 4.54 -2.80 -1.64
C SER A 233 3.41 -3.78 -1.31
N VAL A 234 2.15 -3.33 -1.38
CA VAL A 234 0.96 -4.14 -1.07
C VAL A 234 -0.08 -3.91 -2.15
N HIS A 235 -0.60 -4.99 -2.71
CA HIS A 235 -1.58 -5.04 -3.81
C HIS A 235 -3.01 -4.80 -3.32
N TRP A 236 -3.23 -3.61 -2.75
CA TRP A 236 -4.52 -3.17 -2.21
C TRP A 236 -4.49 -1.64 -2.10
N LEU A 237 -5.59 -0.94 -2.36
CA LEU A 237 -5.60 0.52 -2.22
C LEU A 237 -5.43 0.92 -0.74
N HIS A 238 -4.39 1.68 -0.44
CA HIS A 238 -4.17 2.22 0.90
C HIS A 238 -3.61 3.63 0.81
N MET A 239 -4.25 4.55 1.51
CA MET A 239 -3.76 5.92 1.61
C MET A 239 -2.87 6.05 2.84
N HIS A 240 -1.67 6.55 2.64
CA HIS A 240 -0.76 6.94 3.71
C HIS A 240 -1.26 8.24 4.34
N ILE A 241 -1.35 8.26 5.67
CA ILE A 241 -1.59 9.44 6.49
C ILE A 241 -0.32 9.72 7.28
N LEU A 242 0.33 10.85 7.02
CA LEU A 242 1.60 11.22 7.63
C LEU A 242 1.52 12.58 8.32
N ASP A 243 2.29 12.75 9.40
CA ASP A 243 2.54 14.06 10.02
C ASP A 243 3.75 14.71 9.37
N ARG A 244 3.52 15.80 8.61
CA ARG A 244 4.56 16.57 7.92
C ARG A 244 5.60 17.17 8.87
N ARG A 245 5.24 17.44 10.12
CA ARG A 245 6.14 18.07 11.10
C ARG A 245 7.24 17.12 11.56
N TYR A 246 7.02 15.81 11.43
CA TYR A 246 7.91 14.75 11.93
C TYR A 246 8.15 13.66 10.87
N LEU A 247 8.65 14.05 9.69
CA LEU A 247 9.02 13.12 8.63
C LEU A 247 10.33 12.38 8.94
N GLY A 248 10.36 11.08 8.67
CA GLY A 248 11.52 10.22 8.88
C GLY A 248 12.34 9.98 7.61
N PRO A 249 13.55 9.40 7.71
CA PRO A 249 14.40 9.08 6.55
C PRO A 249 13.72 8.20 5.50
N THR A 250 12.82 7.31 5.90
CA THR A 250 12.07 6.46 4.96
C THR A 250 11.14 7.27 4.05
N TYR A 251 10.55 8.38 4.52
CA TYR A 251 9.77 9.26 3.66
C TYR A 251 10.63 9.79 2.51
N LEU A 252 11.82 10.31 2.82
CA LEU A 252 12.73 10.86 1.81
C LEU A 252 13.19 9.80 0.80
N LYS A 253 13.45 8.57 1.27
CA LYS A 253 13.83 7.44 0.40
C LYS A 253 12.71 6.97 -0.52
N LEU A 254 11.45 7.14 -0.11
CA LEU A 254 10.28 6.68 -0.85
C LEU A 254 9.51 7.81 -1.51
N LYS A 255 9.96 9.07 -1.41
CA LYS A 255 9.25 10.26 -1.89
C LYS A 255 8.82 10.16 -3.35
N GLN A 256 9.66 9.56 -4.19
CA GLN A 256 9.44 9.32 -5.61
C GLN A 256 8.30 8.35 -5.91
N LYS A 257 7.74 7.68 -4.90
CA LYS A 257 6.57 6.79 -4.99
C LYS A 257 5.29 7.48 -4.52
N ASN A 258 5.40 8.59 -3.80
CA ASN A 258 4.26 9.28 -3.17
C ASN A 258 3.52 10.13 -4.19
N LEU A 259 2.35 9.66 -4.61
CA LEU A 259 1.36 10.45 -5.33
C LEU A 259 0.44 11.11 -4.32
N PHE A 260 0.44 12.45 -4.23
CA PHE A 260 -0.48 13.14 -3.32
C PHE A 260 -1.93 12.98 -3.77
N ILE A 261 -2.84 12.93 -2.80
CA ILE A 261 -4.27 12.71 -3.09
C ILE A 261 -4.87 13.80 -3.99
N ASP A 262 -4.47 15.05 -3.81
CA ASP A 262 -4.99 16.17 -4.59
C ASP A 262 -4.51 16.11 -6.05
N ASP A 263 -3.27 15.67 -6.29
CA ASP A 263 -2.77 15.41 -7.64
C ASP A 263 -3.58 14.30 -8.33
N ALA A 264 -3.88 13.22 -7.60
CA ALA A 264 -4.68 12.12 -8.12
C ALA A 264 -6.11 12.58 -8.47
N ILE A 265 -6.77 13.31 -7.56
CA ILE A 265 -8.11 13.87 -7.78
C ILE A 265 -8.11 14.81 -8.99
N ALA A 266 -7.12 15.71 -9.09
CA ALA A 266 -7.04 16.67 -10.19
C ALA A 266 -6.91 15.97 -11.55
N VAL A 267 -6.06 14.95 -11.67
CA VAL A 267 -5.91 14.17 -12.91
C VAL A 267 -7.22 13.48 -13.27
N LEU A 268 -7.87 12.81 -12.33
CA LEU A 268 -9.12 12.08 -12.58
C LEU A 268 -10.27 13.04 -12.95
N GLN A 269 -10.34 14.22 -12.33
CA GLN A 269 -11.31 15.25 -12.69
C GLN A 269 -11.04 15.82 -14.08
N SER A 270 -9.78 16.00 -14.47
CA SER A 270 -9.43 16.42 -15.83
C SER A 270 -9.84 15.37 -16.86
N GLU A 271 -9.61 14.08 -16.60
CA GLU A 271 -10.05 13.00 -17.49
C GLU A 271 -11.59 12.99 -17.62
N LEU A 272 -12.31 13.20 -16.51
CA LEU A 272 -13.78 13.31 -16.52
C LEU A 272 -14.27 14.48 -17.39
N LEU A 273 -13.61 15.64 -17.32
CA LEU A 273 -13.95 16.82 -18.13
C LEU A 273 -13.73 16.59 -19.63
N VAL A 274 -12.62 15.95 -20.01
CA VAL A 274 -12.34 15.60 -21.41
C VAL A 274 -13.46 14.72 -21.98
N HIS A 275 -13.91 13.70 -21.24
CA HIS A 275 -15.03 12.86 -21.68
C HIS A 275 -16.33 13.63 -21.90
N TYR A 276 -16.65 14.61 -21.06
CA TYR A 276 -17.83 15.44 -21.28
C TYR A 276 -17.74 16.29 -22.55
N SER A 277 -16.53 16.78 -22.87
CA SER A 277 -16.30 17.57 -24.07
C SER A 277 -16.33 16.77 -25.37
N GLU A 278 -16.01 15.48 -25.33
CA GLU A 278 -16.08 14.58 -26.50
C GLU A 278 -17.49 14.03 -26.74
N SER A 279 -18.39 14.15 -25.75
CA SER A 279 -19.75 13.61 -25.81
C SER A 279 -20.81 14.64 -26.25
N HIS A 280 -20.42 15.88 -26.54
CA HIS A 280 -21.28 17.00 -26.97
C HIS A 280 -20.67 17.70 -28.19
#